data_AF-A0A7J0C9C5-F1
#
_entry.id   AF-A0A7J0C9C5-F1
#
_cell.length_a   1.000
_cell.length_b   1.000
_cell.length_c   1.000
_cell.angle_alpha   90.00
_cell.angle_beta   90.00
_cell.angle_gamma   90.00
#
_symmetry.space_group_name_H-M   'P 1'
#
loop_
_entity.id
_entity.type
_entity.pdbx_description
1 polymer ?
#
loop_
_entity_poly.entity_id
_entity_poly.type
_entity_poly.pdbx_seq_one_letter_code
_entity_poly.pdbx_strand_id
1 'polypeptide(L)'
;MDIGETRLEAVRLEKVGEVNVSLTAEGAVELKGFGSGAGGAAEPDKSPLAKVIDQFNERFGTDFTEDDFIVPLRAVMADEKVRRSASQDDEDGFKHVIDPVLDAEMMKHIDSVRELGDHYFHDDRDHRESIKRDLRRHAFRMLRRELGMDDAA
;
A
#
# COMPACT_ATOMS: atom_id res chain seq x y z
N MET A 1 -22.33 25.23 -41.86
CA MET A 1 -21.73 24.03 -41.24
C MET A 1 -20.61 23.60 -42.17
N ASP A 2 -19.43 24.11 -41.89
CA ASP A 2 -18.10 23.85 -42.49
C ASP A 2 -17.17 24.54 -41.46
N ILE A 3 -16.18 23.93 -40.81
CA ILE A 3 -14.93 23.27 -41.19
C ILE A 3 -14.50 22.49 -39.92
N GLY A 4 -13.68 21.44 -39.93
CA GLY A 4 -12.78 20.93 -40.93
C GLY A 4 -12.10 19.66 -40.41
N GLU A 5 -11.42 19.00 -41.34
CA GLU A 5 -10.82 17.68 -41.23
C GLU A 5 -9.56 17.63 -40.35
N THR A 6 -9.34 16.46 -39.72
CA THR A 6 -8.09 15.88 -39.20
C THR A 6 -7.45 16.54 -37.97
N ARG A 7 -6.91 15.81 -36.99
CA ARG A 7 -5.84 14.80 -37.13
C ARG A 7 -5.80 13.90 -35.88
N LEU A 8 -5.76 12.58 -36.07
CA LEU A 8 -5.50 11.61 -35.00
C LEU A 8 -4.02 11.71 -34.62
N GLU A 9 -3.73 12.23 -33.43
CA GLU A 9 -2.38 12.15 -32.87
C GLU A 9 -2.24 10.84 -32.11
N ALA A 10 -1.37 9.97 -32.64
CA ALA A 10 -1.00 8.72 -32.03
C ALA A 10 -0.28 9.00 -30.70
N VAL A 11 -1.01 8.88 -29.59
CA VAL A 11 -0.43 8.89 -28.26
C VAL A 11 0.50 7.68 -28.15
N ARG A 12 1.82 7.91 -28.10
CA ARG A 12 2.77 6.90 -27.66
C ARG A 12 2.52 6.68 -26.18
N LEU A 13 2.04 5.49 -25.84
CA LEU A 13 2.12 4.98 -24.48
C LEU A 13 3.60 4.74 -24.17
N GLU A 14 4.24 5.67 -23.45
CA GLU A 14 5.43 5.32 -22.70
C GLU A 14 4.99 4.39 -21.57
N LYS A 15 5.46 3.14 -21.67
CA LYS A 15 5.25 2.05 -20.74
C LYS A 15 5.88 2.43 -19.39
N VAL A 16 5.08 3.03 -18.51
CA VAL A 16 5.47 3.21 -17.11
C VAL A 16 5.49 1.83 -16.47
N GLY A 17 6.69 1.27 -16.37
CA GLY A 17 7.08 0.16 -15.51
C GLY A 17 6.08 -1.00 -15.41
N GLU A 18 6.33 -2.08 -16.15
CA GLU A 18 5.90 -3.39 -15.65
C GLU A 18 6.49 -3.58 -14.27
N VAL A 19 5.65 -3.52 -13.23
CA VAL A 19 5.98 -4.11 -11.94
C VAL A 19 5.95 -5.62 -12.14
N ASN A 20 7.04 -6.13 -12.71
CA ASN A 20 7.41 -7.52 -12.59
C ASN A 20 7.79 -7.73 -11.13
N VAL A 21 6.85 -8.23 -10.30
CA VAL A 21 7.25 -8.95 -9.09
C VAL A 21 7.76 -10.32 -9.53
N SER A 22 8.89 -10.31 -10.22
CA SER A 22 9.73 -11.49 -10.43
C SER A 22 10.83 -11.40 -9.40
N LEU A 23 10.69 -12.18 -8.31
CA LEU A 23 11.81 -12.49 -7.43
C LEU A 23 12.75 -13.43 -8.20
N THR A 24 13.57 -12.86 -9.08
CA THR A 24 14.72 -13.56 -9.63
C THR A 24 15.79 -13.62 -8.56
N ALA A 25 15.92 -14.80 -7.95
CA ALA A 25 17.07 -15.14 -7.14
C ALA A 25 18.30 -15.23 -8.05
N GLU A 26 19.19 -14.24 -8.02
CA GLU A 26 20.55 -14.40 -8.53
C GLU A 26 21.50 -13.37 -7.90
N GLY A 27 22.55 -13.89 -7.24
CA GLY A 27 23.75 -13.13 -6.89
C GLY A 27 23.84 -12.72 -5.43
N ALA A 28 24.74 -13.39 -4.68
CA ALA A 28 25.10 -13.06 -3.31
C ALA A 28 25.40 -11.56 -3.16
N VAL A 29 24.53 -10.84 -2.44
CA VAL A 29 24.89 -9.53 -1.90
C VAL A 29 25.72 -9.80 -0.65
N GLU A 30 27.03 -9.70 -0.78
CA GLU A 30 27.91 -9.63 0.38
C GLU A 30 27.43 -8.49 1.28
N LEU A 31 26.90 -8.84 2.46
CA LEU A 31 26.68 -7.90 3.55
C LEU A 31 28.05 -7.42 4.03
N LYS A 32 28.53 -6.34 3.42
CA LYS A 32 29.78 -5.70 3.81
C LYS A 32 29.59 -5.04 5.17
N GLY A 33 29.94 -5.77 6.22
CA GLY A 33 30.10 -5.22 7.57
C GLY A 33 31.26 -4.23 7.60
N PHE A 34 30.96 -2.95 7.71
CA PHE A 34 31.88 -1.88 8.13
C PHE A 34 30.98 -0.83 8.80
N GLY A 35 31.28 -0.28 9.96
CA GLY A 35 32.55 -0.03 10.61
C GLY A 35 32.34 1.29 11.36
N SER A 36 32.87 1.39 12.58
CA SER A 36 32.70 2.54 13.47
C SER A 36 33.01 3.86 12.75
N GLY A 37 31.97 4.66 12.48
CA GLY A 37 32.09 5.95 11.80
C GLY A 37 30.99 6.88 12.31
N ALA A 38 31.40 7.99 12.92
CA ALA A 38 30.51 9.05 13.35
C ALA A 38 29.88 9.71 12.10
N GLY A 39 28.70 9.26 11.73
CA GLY A 39 27.80 9.88 10.77
C GLY A 39 26.41 9.46 11.20
N GLY A 40 25.59 10.43 11.63
CA GLY A 40 24.24 10.15 12.08
C GLY A 40 23.55 9.25 11.07
N ALA A 41 22.98 8.14 11.54
CA ALA A 41 22.16 7.29 10.70
C ALA A 41 21.11 8.20 10.07
N ALA A 42 21.22 8.45 8.77
CA ALA A 42 20.12 9.03 8.03
C ALA A 42 18.96 8.05 8.24
N GLU A 43 17.93 8.49 8.96
CA GLU A 43 16.70 7.72 9.05
C GLU A 43 16.31 7.34 7.61
N PRO A 44 15.89 6.09 7.37
CA PRO A 44 15.39 5.70 6.06
C PRO A 44 14.36 6.73 5.59
N ASP A 45 14.48 7.19 4.35
CA ASP A 45 13.63 8.27 3.83
C ASP A 45 12.17 7.81 3.88
N LYS A 46 11.41 8.34 4.85
CA LYS A 46 10.02 7.97 5.06
C LYS A 46 9.20 8.31 3.82
N SER A 47 8.22 7.45 3.51
CA SER A 47 7.27 7.72 2.42
C SER A 47 6.55 9.07 2.66
N PRO A 48 6.05 9.75 1.60
CA PRO A 48 5.25 10.95 1.77
C PRO A 48 4.03 10.73 2.66
N LEU A 49 3.38 9.56 2.59
CA LEU A 49 2.23 9.21 3.42
C LEU A 49 2.63 9.04 4.89
N ALA A 50 3.74 8.33 5.16
CA ALA A 50 4.27 8.18 6.52
C ALA A 50 4.56 9.55 7.17
N LYS A 51 5.14 10.50 6.42
CA LYS A 51 5.40 11.86 6.92
C LYS A 51 4.11 12.61 7.29
N VAL A 52 3.04 12.44 6.51
CA VAL A 52 1.73 13.04 6.82
C VAL A 52 1.13 12.41 8.08
N ILE A 53 1.23 11.08 8.21
CA ILE A 53 0.73 10.34 9.37
C ILE A 53 1.50 10.72 10.64
N ASP A 54 2.83 10.87 10.58
CA ASP A 54 3.64 11.32 11.72
C ASP A 54 3.15 12.69 12.22
N GLN A 55 2.97 13.66 11.32
CA GLN A 55 2.46 14.98 11.70
C GLN A 55 1.04 14.93 12.29
N PHE A 56 0.20 14.04 11.76
CA PHE A 56 -1.13 13.81 12.30
C PHE A 56 -1.06 13.22 13.72
N ASN A 57 -0.23 12.20 13.92
CA ASN A 57 0.00 11.55 15.21
C ASN A 57 0.52 12.53 16.26
N GLU A 58 1.53 13.34 15.92
CA GLU A 58 2.06 14.38 16.80
C GLU A 58 0.98 15.40 17.20
N ARG A 59 0.10 15.76 16.27
CA ARG A 59 -0.96 16.76 16.51
C ARG A 59 -2.12 16.23 17.34
N PHE A 60 -2.50 14.97 17.14
CA PHE A 60 -3.73 14.40 17.71
C PHE A 60 -3.47 13.35 18.80
N GLY A 61 -2.21 13.01 19.09
CA GLY A 61 -1.84 12.02 20.09
C GLY A 61 -2.26 10.60 19.71
N THR A 62 -2.12 10.25 18.44
CA THR A 62 -2.46 8.93 17.89
C THR A 62 -1.19 8.15 17.52
N ASP A 63 -1.32 6.84 17.29
CA ASP A 63 -0.23 5.94 16.88
C ASP A 63 -0.57 5.23 15.56
N PHE A 64 -1.19 5.95 14.61
CA PHE A 64 -1.52 5.35 13.32
C PHE A 64 -0.27 5.08 12.48
N THR A 65 -0.39 4.13 11.57
CA THR A 65 0.64 3.67 10.64
C THR A 65 0.16 3.75 9.20
N GLU A 66 1.05 3.56 8.22
CA GLU A 66 0.64 3.52 6.81
C GLU A 66 -0.38 2.42 6.51
N ASP A 67 -0.29 1.28 7.20
CA ASP A 67 -1.19 0.13 6.99
C ASP A 67 -2.65 0.47 7.32
N ASP A 68 -2.89 1.43 8.22
CA ASP A 68 -4.23 1.89 8.62
C ASP A 68 -4.93 2.70 7.51
N PHE A 69 -4.18 3.29 6.58
CA PHE A 69 -4.71 4.21 5.56
C PHE A 69 -4.44 3.76 4.12
N ILE A 70 -3.41 2.95 3.87
CA ILE A 70 -2.98 2.64 2.52
C ILE A 70 -4.01 1.78 1.76
N VAL A 71 -4.71 0.89 2.46
CA VAL A 71 -5.75 0.05 1.85
C VAL A 71 -6.92 0.88 1.33
N PRO A 72 -7.61 1.69 2.16
CA PRO A 72 -8.69 2.54 1.68
C PRO A 72 -8.19 3.59 0.67
N LEU A 73 -7.00 4.17 0.86
CA LEU A 73 -6.44 5.13 -0.08
C LEU A 73 -6.24 4.53 -1.49
N ARG A 74 -5.73 3.30 -1.58
CA ARG A 74 -5.59 2.60 -2.88
C ARG A 74 -6.94 2.38 -3.55
N ALA A 75 -7.99 2.05 -2.79
CA ALA A 75 -9.33 1.89 -3.33
C ALA A 75 -9.89 3.21 -3.88
N VAL A 76 -9.74 4.30 -3.13
CA VAL A 76 -10.11 5.66 -3.57
C VAL A 76 -9.35 6.06 -4.84
N MET A 77 -8.04 5.82 -4.88
CA MET A 77 -7.21 6.09 -6.05
C MET A 77 -7.52 5.21 -7.26
N ALA A 78 -8.24 4.10 -7.07
CA ALA A 78 -8.72 3.25 -8.15
C ALA A 78 -10.08 3.69 -8.71
N ASP A 79 -10.83 4.52 -7.99
CA ASP A 79 -12.14 5.01 -8.41
C ASP A 79 -12.04 5.93 -9.64
N GLU A 80 -12.80 5.62 -10.68
CA GLU A 80 -12.75 6.35 -11.96
C GLU A 80 -13.23 7.80 -11.84
N LYS A 81 -14.20 8.07 -10.95
CA LYS A 81 -14.73 9.42 -10.73
C LYS A 81 -13.68 10.28 -10.03
N VAL A 82 -13.01 9.73 -9.02
CA VAL A 82 -11.88 10.39 -8.33
C VAL A 82 -10.75 10.68 -9.32
N ARG A 83 -10.34 9.69 -10.12
CA ARG A 83 -9.28 9.87 -11.14
C ARG A 83 -9.62 10.94 -12.16
N ARG A 84 -10.85 10.95 -12.67
CA ARG A 84 -11.30 11.95 -13.63
C ARG A 84 -11.30 13.35 -13.01
N SER A 85 -11.78 13.48 -11.78
CA SER A 85 -11.81 14.76 -11.08
C SER A 85 -10.41 15.31 -10.84
N ALA A 86 -9.43 14.46 -10.52
CA ALA A 86 -8.04 14.86 -10.31
C ALA A 86 -7.39 15.49 -11.57
N SER A 87 -7.89 15.16 -12.77
CA SER A 87 -7.35 15.73 -14.02
C SER A 87 -7.85 17.14 -14.36
N GLN A 88 -8.76 17.72 -13.57
CA GLN A 88 -9.42 18.99 -13.90
C GLN A 88 -8.74 20.25 -13.35
N ASP A 89 -7.57 20.13 -12.69
CA ASP A 89 -6.79 21.24 -12.09
C ASP A 89 -7.62 22.19 -11.19
N ASP A 90 -8.61 21.63 -10.50
CA ASP A 90 -9.50 22.31 -9.56
C ASP A 90 -9.51 21.52 -8.24
N GLU A 91 -8.69 21.95 -7.28
CA GLU A 91 -8.53 21.26 -5.99
C GLU A 91 -9.80 21.37 -5.12
N ASP A 92 -10.47 22.53 -5.14
CA ASP A 92 -11.72 22.73 -4.41
C ASP A 92 -12.83 21.84 -4.99
N GLY A 93 -12.91 21.75 -6.32
CA GLY A 93 -13.78 20.81 -7.02
C GLY A 93 -13.45 19.34 -6.73
N PHE A 94 -12.15 19.01 -6.65
CA PHE A 94 -11.67 17.66 -6.36
C PHE A 94 -12.12 17.16 -4.99
N LYS A 95 -12.03 18.03 -3.97
CA LYS A 95 -12.49 17.72 -2.61
C LYS A 95 -13.93 17.17 -2.59
N HIS A 96 -14.85 17.82 -3.31
CA HIS A 96 -16.25 17.41 -3.36
C HIS A 96 -16.48 16.03 -3.98
N VAL A 97 -15.52 15.55 -4.77
CA VAL A 97 -15.56 14.23 -5.38
C VAL A 97 -14.86 13.19 -4.52
N ILE A 98 -13.68 13.49 -3.98
CA ILE A 98 -12.87 12.54 -3.22
C ILE A 98 -13.40 12.29 -1.82
N ASP A 99 -13.81 13.32 -1.06
CA ASP A 99 -14.25 13.20 0.34
C ASP A 99 -15.30 12.09 0.55
N PRO A 100 -16.42 12.04 -0.20
CA PRO A 100 -17.44 11.01 0.02
C PRO A 100 -16.95 9.60 -0.35
N VAL A 101 -16.02 9.48 -1.30
CA VAL A 101 -15.45 8.17 -1.68
C VAL A 101 -14.46 7.72 -0.62
N LEU A 102 -13.64 8.65 -0.11
CA LEU A 102 -12.72 8.40 0.99
C LEU A 102 -13.45 7.98 2.26
N ASP A 103 -14.49 8.70 2.66
CA ASP A 103 -15.31 8.34 3.83
C ASP A 103 -15.90 6.92 3.69
N ALA A 104 -16.40 6.58 2.51
CA ALA A 104 -16.97 5.27 2.24
C ALA A 104 -15.91 4.14 2.30
N GLU A 105 -14.74 4.34 1.70
CA GLU A 105 -13.66 3.34 1.73
C GLU A 105 -13.04 3.21 3.13
N MET A 106 -12.92 4.31 3.88
CA MET A 106 -12.50 4.28 5.28
C MET A 106 -13.48 3.48 6.15
N MET A 107 -14.79 3.72 5.99
CA MET A 107 -15.81 2.96 6.72
C MET A 107 -15.74 1.46 6.41
N LYS A 108 -15.63 1.09 5.12
CA LYS A 108 -15.45 -0.32 4.71
C LYS A 108 -14.20 -0.95 5.32
N HIS A 109 -13.10 -0.21 5.34
CA HIS A 109 -11.85 -0.71 5.91
C HIS A 109 -11.98 -0.95 7.42
N ILE A 110 -12.54 0.01 8.16
CA ILE A 110 -12.78 -0.12 9.60
C ILE A 110 -13.72 -1.29 9.90
N ASP A 111 -14.80 -1.45 9.14
CA ASP A 111 -15.71 -2.59 9.30
C ASP A 111 -15.01 -3.92 9.02
N SER A 112 -14.16 -4.00 8.00
CA SER A 112 -13.38 -5.21 7.68
C SER A 112 -12.37 -5.55 8.78
N VAL A 113 -11.66 -4.54 9.33
CA VAL A 113 -10.72 -4.75 10.45
C VAL A 113 -11.46 -5.20 11.70
N ARG A 114 -12.63 -4.63 11.98
CA ARG A 114 -13.48 -5.04 13.09
C ARG A 114 -13.98 -6.48 12.93
N GLU A 115 -14.47 -6.85 11.75
CA GLU A 115 -14.92 -8.20 11.42
C GLU A 115 -13.78 -9.24 11.60
N LEU A 116 -12.56 -8.90 11.17
CA LEU A 116 -11.38 -9.72 11.45
C LEU A 116 -11.15 -9.89 12.96
N GLY A 117 -11.25 -8.79 13.71
CA GLY A 117 -11.14 -8.80 15.18
C GLY A 117 -12.19 -9.71 15.83
N ASP A 118 -13.44 -9.60 15.41
CA ASP A 118 -14.54 -10.43 15.91
C ASP A 118 -14.31 -11.91 15.60
N HIS A 119 -13.94 -12.25 14.37
CA HIS A 119 -13.61 -13.63 13.99
C HIS A 119 -12.41 -14.21 14.76
N TYR A 120 -11.46 -13.36 15.14
CA TYR A 120 -10.27 -13.81 15.84
C TYR A 120 -10.46 -13.91 17.36
N PHE A 121 -11.21 -12.99 17.97
CA PHE A 121 -11.31 -12.87 19.42
C PHE A 121 -12.67 -13.30 20.00
N HIS A 122 -13.77 -13.15 19.26
CA HIS A 122 -15.13 -13.33 19.78
C HIS A 122 -15.87 -14.56 19.22
N ASP A 123 -15.53 -14.99 18.00
CA ASP A 123 -16.14 -16.17 17.38
C ASP A 123 -15.64 -17.52 17.92
N ASP A 124 -16.26 -18.61 17.44
CA ASP A 124 -15.94 -19.98 17.85
C ASP A 124 -14.47 -20.36 17.57
N ARG A 125 -13.96 -21.29 18.38
CA ARG A 125 -12.56 -21.76 18.39
C ARG A 125 -12.08 -22.18 17.01
N ASP A 126 -12.95 -22.72 16.16
CA ASP A 126 -12.59 -23.19 14.82
C ASP A 126 -12.08 -22.07 13.90
N HIS A 127 -12.69 -20.87 13.92
CA HIS A 127 -12.24 -19.74 13.10
C HIS A 127 -10.85 -19.27 13.51
N ARG A 128 -10.66 -19.01 14.81
CA ARG A 128 -9.37 -18.57 15.37
C ARG A 128 -8.25 -19.56 15.08
N GLU A 129 -8.49 -20.85 15.25
CA GLU A 129 -7.48 -21.88 14.99
C GLU A 129 -7.17 -22.04 13.50
N SER A 130 -8.15 -21.82 12.61
CA SER A 130 -7.89 -21.76 11.16
C SER A 130 -6.99 -20.57 10.82
N ILE A 131 -7.29 -19.36 11.31
CA ILE A 131 -6.48 -18.16 11.07
C ILE A 131 -5.03 -18.39 11.55
N LYS A 132 -4.84 -18.86 12.79
CA LYS A 132 -3.51 -19.18 13.33
C LYS A 132 -2.76 -20.19 12.48
N ARG A 133 -3.44 -21.26 12.04
CA ARG A 133 -2.83 -22.31 11.22
C ARG A 133 -2.35 -21.78 9.87
N ASP A 134 -3.11 -20.88 9.27
CA ASP A 134 -2.79 -20.38 7.93
C ASP A 134 -1.69 -19.32 8.00
N LEU A 135 -1.76 -18.39 8.97
CA LEU A 135 -0.71 -17.40 9.21
C LEU A 135 0.63 -18.05 9.60
N ARG A 136 0.64 -19.03 10.51
CA ARG A 136 1.90 -19.71 10.89
C ARG A 136 2.55 -20.43 9.70
N ARG A 137 1.74 -21.03 8.80
CA ARG A 137 2.24 -21.70 7.60
C ARG A 137 2.80 -20.69 6.60
N HIS A 138 2.15 -19.53 6.48
CA HIS A 138 2.64 -18.45 5.63
C HIS A 138 3.96 -17.89 6.16
N ALA A 139 4.01 -17.50 7.44
CA ALA A 139 5.22 -17.00 8.10
C ALA A 139 6.38 -18.00 8.01
N PHE A 140 6.13 -19.28 8.25
CA PHE A 140 7.16 -20.32 8.12
C PHE A 140 7.76 -20.39 6.72
N ARG A 141 6.92 -20.31 5.67
CA ARG A 141 7.41 -20.32 4.28
C ARG A 141 8.20 -19.05 3.95
N MET A 142 7.74 -17.89 4.40
CA MET A 142 8.46 -16.62 4.18
C MET A 142 9.85 -16.65 4.84
N LEU A 143 9.92 -17.06 6.10
CA LEU A 143 11.19 -17.13 6.84
C LEU A 143 12.17 -18.14 6.22
N ARG A 144 11.68 -19.28 5.74
CA ARG A 144 12.55 -20.26 5.06
C ARG A 144 13.14 -19.71 3.77
N ARG A 145 12.34 -18.99 2.99
CA ARG A 145 12.82 -18.31 1.78
C ARG A 145 13.91 -17.30 2.10
N GLU A 146 13.68 -16.46 3.11
CA GLU A 146 14.62 -15.44 3.56
C GLU A 146 15.93 -16.05 4.07
N LEU A 147 15.85 -17.19 4.77
CA LEU A 147 17.01 -17.93 5.27
C LEU A 147 17.69 -18.80 4.19
N GLY A 148 17.23 -18.76 2.93
CA GLY A 148 17.78 -19.59 1.85
C GLY A 148 17.58 -21.10 2.06
N MET A 149 16.58 -21.50 2.84
CA MET A 149 16.30 -22.90 3.19
C MET A 149 15.26 -23.56 2.26
N ASP A 150 14.97 -22.95 1.12
CA ASP A 150 13.93 -23.40 0.17
C ASP A 150 14.45 -24.40 -0.89
N ASP A 151 15.71 -24.84 -0.82
CA ASP A 151 16.23 -25.97 -1.62
C ASP A 151 16.18 -27.28 -0.83
N ALA A 152 14.99 -27.90 -0.73
CA ALA A 152 14.81 -29.35 -0.59
C ALA A 152 13.32 -29.71 -0.48
N ALA A 153 12.63 -29.85 -1.61
CA ALA A 153 11.45 -30.71 -1.75
C ALA A 153 11.23 -31.04 -3.23
#